data_AF-A0A942LUV7-F1
#
_entry.id   AF-A0A942LUV7-F1
#
_cell.length_a   1.000
_cell.length_b   1.000
_cell.length_c   1.000
_cell.angle_alpha   90.00
_cell.angle_beta   90.00
_cell.angle_gamma   90.00
#
_symmetry.space_group_name_H-M   'P 1'
#
loop_
_entity.id
_entity.type
_entity.pdbx_description
1 polymer ?
#
loop_
_entity_poly.entity_id
_entity_poly.type
_entity_poly.pdbx_seq_one_letter_code
_entity_poly.pdbx_strand_id
1 'polypeptide(L)' 'MKNNIGRPKGEKKYHVMLSMNKKEHDMLVAFAELEKRPKANAAVMLIRDSLQALFTGHNKTTLKNC' A
#
# COMPACT_ATOMS: atom_id res chain seq x y z
N MET A 1 6.65 17.22 28.48
CA MET A 1 7.56 16.24 27.84
C MET A 1 7.10 16.05 26.40
N LYS A 2 7.94 16.32 25.39
CA LYS A 2 7.58 16.14 23.96
C LYS A 2 7.95 14.71 23.54
N ASN A 3 6.95 13.88 23.24
CA ASN A 3 7.16 12.55 22.68
C ASN A 3 7.65 12.68 21.23
N ASN A 4 8.97 12.71 21.04
CA ASN A 4 9.58 12.51 19.73
C ASN A 4 9.49 11.01 19.39
N ILE A 5 8.32 10.55 18.95
CA ILE A 5 8.20 9.24 18.29
C ILE A 5 8.91 9.39 16.93
N GLY A 6 10.23 9.27 16.97
CA GLY A 6 11.06 9.19 15.78
C GLY A 6 10.72 7.89 15.05
N ARG A 7 10.52 8.00 13.73
CA ARG A 7 10.44 6.87 12.80
C ARG A 7 11.53 5.85 13.18
N PRO A 8 11.19 4.56 13.40
CA PRO A 8 12.16 3.58 13.85
C PRO A 8 13.36 3.56 12.90
N LYS A 9 14.54 3.92 13.44
CA LYS A 9 15.82 3.88 12.72
C LYS A 9 16.12 2.42 12.40
N GLY A 10 15.78 1.96 11.20
CA GLY A 10 16.12 0.60 10.75
C GLY A 10 15.10 -0.11 9.86
N GLU A 11 14.07 0.58 9.35
CA GLU A 11 13.11 -0.04 8.42
C GLU A 11 13.82 -0.60 7.18
N LYS A 12 13.96 -1.94 7.12
CA LYS A 12 14.49 -2.64 5.96
C LYS A 12 13.53 -2.44 4.80
N LYS A 13 14.01 -1.85 3.70
CA LYS A 13 13.24 -1.74 2.47
C LYS A 13 13.27 -3.10 1.76
N TYR A 14 12.12 -3.75 1.65
CA TYR A 14 11.98 -4.96 0.85
C TYR A 14 11.80 -4.57 -0.62
N HIS A 15 12.58 -5.18 -1.51
CA HIS A 15 12.41 -5.06 -2.94
C HIS A 15 11.52 -6.21 -3.43
N VAL A 16 10.38 -5.88 -4.04
CA VAL A 16 9.46 -6.85 -4.62
C VAL A 16 9.33 -6.53 -6.11
N MET A 17 9.46 -7.55 -6.96
CA MET A 17 9.16 -7.42 -8.38
C MET A 17 7.71 -7.80 -8.63
N LEU A 18 6.97 -6.91 -9.30
CA LEU A 18 5.61 -7.18 -9.75
C LEU A 18 5.67 -7.64 -11.20
N SER A 19 5.22 -8.87 -11.45
CA SER A 19 5.01 -9.37 -12.81
C SER A 19 3.67 -8.84 -13.31
N MET A 20 3.71 -7.97 -14.31
CA MET A 20 2.54 -7.34 -14.91
C MET A 20 2.64 -7.47 -16.43
N ASN A 21 1.51 -7.60 -17.11
CA ASN A 21 1.50 -7.50 -18.57
C ASN A 21 1.64 -6.02 -19.01
N LYS A 22 1.86 -5.80 -20.31
CA LYS A 22 2.09 -4.45 -20.85
C LYS A 22 0.92 -3.49 -20.52
N LYS A 23 -0.32 -3.94 -20.67
CA LYS A 23 -1.51 -3.11 -20.45
C LYS A 23 -1.62 -2.67 -18.99
N GLU A 24 -1.43 -3.58 -18.06
CA GLU A 24 -1.42 -3.30 -16.62
C GLU A 24 -0.28 -2.34 -16.26
N HIS A 25 0.90 -2.55 -16.83
CA HIS A 25 2.04 -1.66 -16.60
C HIS A 25 1.75 -0.24 -17.10
N ASP A 26 1.21 -0.09 -18.31
CA ASP A 26 0.85 1.21 -18.88
C ASP A 26 -0.22 1.91 -18.03
N MET A 27 -1.23 1.17 -17.53
CA MET A 27 -2.23 1.71 -16.60
C MET A 27 -1.60 2.23 -15.31
N LEU A 28 -0.66 1.48 -14.72
CA LEU A 28 0.05 1.91 -13.52
C LEU A 28 0.89 3.17 -13.77
N VAL A 29 1.52 3.29 -14.94
CA VAL A 29 2.28 4.49 -15.33
C VAL A 29 1.35 5.70 -15.42
N ALA A 30 0.24 5.59 -16.15
CA ALA A 30 -0.73 6.67 -16.28
C ALA A 30 -1.32 7.09 -14.93
N PHE A 31 -1.63 6.13 -14.06
CA PHE A 31 -2.09 6.41 -12.70
C PHE A 31 -1.03 7.13 -11.85
N ALA A 32 0.24 6.71 -11.95
CA ALA A 32 1.33 7.36 -11.23
C ALA A 32 1.54 8.81 -11.68
N GLU A 33 1.40 9.09 -12.98
CA GLU A 33 1.46 10.44 -13.53
C GLU A 33 0.30 11.31 -13.04
N LEU A 34 -0.93 10.78 -13.05
CA LEU A 34 -2.12 11.46 -12.55
C LEU A 34 -1.96 11.87 -11.08
N GLU A 35 -1.48 10.93 -10.26
CA GLU A 35 -1.24 11.14 -8.83
C GLU A 35 0.03 11.96 -8.52
N LYS A 36 0.83 12.29 -9.55
CA LYS A 36 2.13 12.98 -9.44
C LYS A 36 3.08 12.27 -8.46
N ARG A 37 3.15 10.94 -8.55
CA ARG A 37 3.93 10.09 -7.64
C ARG A 37 4.87 9.16 -8.41
N PRO A 38 5.96 8.70 -7.78
CA PRO A 38 6.77 7.62 -8.34
C PRO A 38 5.93 6.35 -8.54
N LYS A 39 6.16 5.64 -9.64
CA LYS A 39 5.46 4.40 -10.02
C LYS A 39 5.37 3.38 -8.88
N ALA A 40 6.46 3.17 -8.14
CA ALA A 40 6.50 2.25 -7.01
C ALA A 40 5.55 2.67 -5.87
N ASN A 41 5.45 3.97 -5.59
CA ASN A 41 4.55 4.48 -4.55
C ASN A 41 3.09 4.35 -4.98
N ALA A 42 2.80 4.62 -6.26
CA ALA A 42 1.47 4.44 -6.83
C ALA A 42 1.02 2.97 -6.76
N ALA A 43 1.92 2.02 -7.06
CA ALA A 43 1.63 0.59 -6.91
C ALA A 43 1.33 0.21 -5.46
N VAL A 44 2.12 0.71 -4.50
CA VAL A 44 1.88 0.47 -3.07
C VAL A 44 0.55 1.05 -2.60
N MET A 45 0.14 2.21 -3.13
CA MET A 45 -1.17 2.79 -2.84
C MET A 45 -2.30 1.88 -3.32
N LEU A 46 -2.27 1.46 -4.58
CA LEU A 46 -3.31 0.56 -5.13
C LEU A 46 -3.41 -0.75 -4.34
N ILE A 47 -2.28 -1.34 -3.96
CA ILE A 47 -2.25 -2.57 -3.15
C ILE A 47 -2.87 -2.29 -1.77
N ARG A 48 -2.49 -1.18 -1.11
CA ARG A 48 -3.04 -0.82 0.19
C ARG A 48 -4.54 -0.61 0.12
N ASP A 49 -5.03 0.15 -0.86
CA ASP A 49 -6.44 0.47 -0.99
C ASP A 49 -7.26 -0.79 -1.30
N SER A 50 -6.72 -1.68 -2.13
CA SER A 50 -7.33 -2.99 -2.42
C SER A 50 -7.43 -3.85 -1.16
N LEU A 51 -6.35 -3.96 -0.38
CA LEU A 51 -6.35 -4.70 0.88
C LEU A 51 -7.33 -4.06 1.87
N GLN A 52 -7.33 -2.74 2.00
CA GLN A 52 -8.25 -2.04 2.89
C GLN A 52 -9.70 -2.33 2.51
N ALA A 53 -10.06 -2.27 1.22
CA ALA A 53 -11.41 -2.61 0.75
C ALA A 53 -11.81 -4.06 1.08
N LEU A 54 -10.87 -5.01 1.02
CA LEU A 54 -11.12 -6.41 1.39
C LEU A 54 -11.36 -6.59 2.90
N PHE A 55 -10.70 -5.79 3.75
CA PHE A 55 -10.74 -5.97 5.21
C PHE A 55 -11.62 -4.97 5.97
N THR A 56 -12.14 -3.91 5.33
CA THR A 56 -13.07 -2.96 5.96
C THR A 56 -14.46 -3.53 6.22
N GLY A 57 -14.83 -4.62 5.55
CA GLY A 57 -16.08 -5.36 5.80
C GLY A 57 -16.04 -6.32 6.99
N HIS A 58 -14.86 -6.60 7.59
CA HIS A 58 -14.69 -7.63 8.62
C HIS A 58 -14.68 -7.11 10.08
N ASN A 59 -14.99 -5.82 10.31
CA ASN A 59 -14.76 -5.17 11.60
C ASN A 59 -16.04 -4.79 12.37
N LYS A 60 -17.06 -5.66 12.40
CA LYS A 60 -18.21 -5.52 13.33
C LYS A 60 -18.74 -6.81 13.97
N THR A 61 -18.29 -8.01 13.60
CA THR A 61 -18.76 -9.23 14.26
C THR A 61 -17.64 -10.26 14.39
N THR A 62 -17.42 -10.68 15.64
CA THR A 62 -16.73 -11.92 16.03
C THR A 62 -15.19 -11.87 16.18
N LEU A 63 -14.73 -11.01 17.08
CA LEU A 63 -13.59 -11.32 17.98
C LEU A 63 -14.13 -11.38 19.42
N LYS A 64 -15.13 -12.24 19.64
CA LYS A 64 -15.67 -12.53 20.98
C LYS A 64 -15.30 -13.91 21.52
N ASN A 65 -14.59 -14.75 20.75
CA ASN A 65 -14.02 -16.00 21.23
C ASN A 65 -12.68 -16.26 20.53
N CYS A 66 -11.60 -15.77 21.12
CA CYS A 66 -10.28 -16.39 21.05
C CYS A 66 -9.70 -16.29 22.45
#